data_AF-A0A9P5ATM5-F1
#
_entry.id   AF-A0A9P5ATM5-F1
#
_cell.length_a   1.000
_cell.length_b   1.000
_cell.length_c   1.000
_cell.angle_alpha   90.00
_cell.angle_beta   90.00
_cell.angle_gamma   90.00
#
_symmetry.space_group_name_H-M   'P 1'
#
loop_
_entity.id
_entity.type
_entity.pdbx_description
1 polymer ?
#
loop_
_entity_poly.entity_id
_entity_poly.type
_entity_poly.pdbx_seq_one_letter_code
_entity_poly.pdbx_strand_id
1 'polypeptide(L)'
;MNQNQIESVEQQLYQDRGIYFRGTARIRFANLRFGNLCPREPNQKIATQLKERFSGEGCLRLEPKNHIPAVISKDTLEVCIRASPNVSQDVLLENNGKQPPELRLPENCMVECLQGLHRIAAAKEFLPRRDWWWTIDLYLEAGLDALRIMPGLFIGFRIEHRFMAMKCHEEASNYLLHILRVWKTILGGKKLLMGYVDRQTIELLQLRAPGYSSHDASVVSKGIREGTIFPAIRHQSTRKTIWINLTSLPCLIPSLYSFFEDLKYLQPPAKVIRQLITPSKHSTREAMWRAFTAHGMPENQWLLQTGDGEADYQWLDGSSSDQFEFSYQQIWLYAWRYWTELVPECPRKEEGEATPIPGRPDPRRWRDLARLAARLGFESDEIDKLLNTDPDREIAREALLKARSPEHFGYDDSAFESYVTEVCRIFNLAREKPTDDLKPSLLVPGCGESLARRCGRVYDNAYKADRKHLFLPYFHDKARGEASGVSSFAVRVSVYFAFFGQRLPAGNAFKEPSGVYASVDRTEETRVESASMISDSLSILQEQQGTAGTSVPTPGTSEIPSTSKDTSAATTSGNIQTLPTAASDIDMRVGEILQQNRRVADIL
;
A
#
# COMPACT_ATOMS: atom_id res chain seq x y z
N MET A 1 2.71 -27.68 4.00
CA MET A 1 1.46 -27.15 4.59
C MET A 1 0.50 -28.31 4.74
N ASN A 2 -0.31 -28.32 5.79
CA ASN A 2 -1.23 -29.43 6.08
C ASN A 2 -2.56 -29.25 5.30
N GLN A 3 -3.28 -30.34 5.02
CA GLN A 3 -4.48 -30.31 4.16
C GLN A 3 -5.55 -29.34 4.68
N ASN A 4 -5.79 -29.33 5.99
CA ASN A 4 -6.74 -28.41 6.64
C ASN A 4 -6.37 -26.92 6.48
N GLN A 5 -5.10 -26.60 6.20
CA GLN A 5 -4.68 -25.22 5.88
C GLN A 5 -5.05 -24.82 4.44
N ILE A 6 -5.21 -25.79 3.53
CA ILE A 6 -5.68 -25.56 2.16
C ILE A 6 -7.19 -25.33 2.20
N GLU A 7 -7.95 -26.20 2.88
CA GLU A 7 -9.39 -26.08 3.06
C GLU A 7 -9.78 -24.78 3.82
N SER A 8 -8.98 -24.39 4.82
CA SER A 8 -9.15 -23.09 5.49
C SER A 8 -8.91 -21.89 4.55
N VAL A 9 -7.98 -22.00 3.58
CA VAL A 9 -7.75 -20.95 2.58
C VAL A 9 -8.90 -20.91 1.56
N GLU A 10 -9.47 -22.05 1.17
CA GLU A 10 -10.68 -22.10 0.33
C GLU A 10 -11.90 -21.49 1.06
N GLN A 11 -12.09 -21.78 2.35
CA GLN A 11 -13.11 -21.13 3.18
C GLN A 11 -12.90 -19.62 3.38
N GLN A 12 -11.68 -19.11 3.21
CA GLN A 12 -11.38 -17.67 3.31
C GLN A 12 -11.53 -16.97 1.95
N LEU A 13 -11.14 -17.63 0.85
CA LEU A 13 -11.53 -17.23 -0.52
C LEU A 13 -13.06 -17.21 -0.71
N TYR A 14 -13.80 -18.05 0.02
CA TYR A 14 -15.26 -18.01 0.08
C TYR A 14 -15.81 -16.74 0.78
N GLN A 15 -15.04 -16.11 1.68
CA GLN A 15 -15.44 -14.88 2.37
C GLN A 15 -15.11 -13.62 1.56
N ASP A 16 -13.92 -13.54 0.99
CA ASP A 16 -13.49 -12.38 0.18
C ASP A 16 -14.16 -12.34 -1.22
N ARG A 17 -14.94 -13.39 -1.54
CA ARG A 17 -15.80 -13.54 -2.73
C ARG A 17 -16.86 -12.45 -2.90
N GLY A 18 -17.21 -11.72 -1.82
CA GLY A 18 -18.41 -10.89 -1.77
C GLY A 18 -18.42 -9.61 -2.62
N ILE A 19 -17.27 -8.95 -2.84
CA ILE A 19 -17.27 -7.59 -3.40
C ILE A 19 -17.46 -7.58 -4.93
N TYR A 20 -16.55 -8.20 -5.70
CA TYR A 20 -16.51 -8.05 -7.16
C TYR A 20 -16.85 -9.32 -7.95
N PHE A 21 -16.73 -10.51 -7.36
CA PHE A 21 -17.09 -11.76 -8.05
C PHE A 21 -18.62 -11.91 -8.14
N ARG A 22 -19.10 -12.40 -9.28
CA ARG A 22 -20.53 -12.54 -9.59
C ARG A 22 -20.92 -13.96 -10.05
N GLY A 23 -20.07 -14.93 -9.76
CA GLY A 23 -20.35 -16.34 -9.98
C GLY A 23 -19.60 -16.95 -11.15
N THR A 24 -19.83 -18.24 -11.33
CA THR A 24 -19.20 -19.05 -12.36
C THR A 24 -20.25 -19.51 -13.36
N ALA A 25 -19.95 -19.41 -14.65
CA ALA A 25 -20.88 -19.75 -15.74
C ALA A 25 -20.19 -20.53 -16.86
N ARG A 26 -20.94 -21.36 -17.59
CA ARG A 26 -20.54 -21.84 -18.91
C ARG A 26 -20.91 -20.80 -19.95
N ILE A 27 -19.92 -20.34 -20.71
CA ILE A 27 -20.12 -19.33 -21.77
C ILE A 27 -19.56 -19.86 -23.09
N ARG A 28 -20.29 -19.62 -24.18
CA ARG A 28 -19.95 -20.07 -25.53
C ARG A 28 -18.71 -19.33 -26.05
N PHE A 29 -17.85 -20.03 -26.80
CA PHE A 29 -16.64 -19.44 -27.40
C PHE A 29 -16.94 -18.25 -28.34
N ALA A 30 -18.17 -18.15 -28.84
CA ALA A 30 -18.65 -17.03 -29.65
C ALA A 30 -18.83 -15.72 -28.85
N ASN A 31 -19.04 -15.81 -27.53
CA ASN A 31 -19.22 -14.66 -26.63
C ASN A 31 -17.96 -14.35 -25.78
N LEU A 32 -16.83 -15.02 -26.05
CA LEU A 32 -15.56 -14.76 -25.37
C LEU A 32 -14.67 -13.87 -26.24
N ARG A 33 -14.38 -12.65 -25.79
CA ARG A 33 -13.46 -11.74 -26.46
C ARG A 33 -12.09 -11.76 -25.77
N PHE A 34 -11.06 -11.82 -26.59
CA PHE A 34 -9.66 -11.73 -26.18
C PHE A 34 -9.02 -10.68 -27.10
N GLY A 35 -8.58 -9.54 -26.56
CA GLY A 35 -7.76 -8.61 -27.33
C GLY A 35 -7.94 -7.13 -27.02
N ASN A 36 -9.05 -6.69 -26.43
CA ASN A 36 -9.27 -5.27 -26.16
C ASN A 36 -8.42 -4.80 -24.96
N LEU A 37 -8.15 -5.68 -23.99
CA LEU A 37 -7.23 -5.40 -22.87
C LEU A 37 -5.81 -5.97 -23.05
N CYS A 38 -5.64 -6.93 -23.95
CA CYS A 38 -4.34 -7.54 -24.25
C CYS A 38 -4.33 -8.12 -25.68
N PRO A 39 -4.03 -7.30 -26.71
CA PRO A 39 -3.86 -7.79 -28.06
C PRO A 39 -2.61 -8.69 -28.13
N ARG A 40 -2.85 -9.99 -28.09
CA ARG A 40 -1.85 -11.04 -28.32
C ARG A 40 -2.43 -11.99 -29.36
N GLU A 41 -1.64 -12.33 -30.36
CA GLU A 41 -1.96 -13.48 -31.21
C GLU A 41 -1.70 -14.79 -30.44
N PRO A 42 -2.45 -15.86 -30.70
CA PRO A 42 -2.26 -17.13 -30.00
C PRO A 42 -0.91 -17.75 -30.38
N ASN A 43 0.01 -17.87 -29.42
CA ASN A 43 1.28 -18.55 -29.65
C ASN A 43 1.02 -20.03 -29.94
N GLN A 44 1.22 -20.42 -31.20
CA GLN A 44 0.81 -21.73 -31.71
C GLN A 44 1.56 -22.88 -31.02
N LYS A 45 2.83 -22.67 -30.61
CA LYS A 45 3.61 -23.68 -29.86
C LYS A 45 3.01 -23.96 -28.48
N ILE A 46 2.52 -22.92 -27.78
CA ILE A 46 1.85 -23.07 -26.48
C ILE A 46 0.45 -23.69 -26.66
N ALA A 47 -0.26 -23.36 -27.75
CA ALA A 47 -1.53 -24.00 -28.08
C ALA A 47 -1.35 -25.51 -28.37
N THR A 48 -0.30 -25.90 -29.10
CA THR A 48 0.05 -27.32 -29.36
C THR A 48 0.34 -28.06 -28.05
N GLN A 49 1.15 -27.51 -27.15
CA GLN A 49 1.44 -28.12 -25.84
C GLN A 49 0.19 -28.28 -24.96
N LEU A 50 -0.76 -27.33 -25.04
CA LEU A 50 -2.05 -27.46 -24.34
C LEU A 50 -2.95 -28.53 -24.98
N LYS A 51 -2.88 -28.73 -26.30
CA LYS A 51 -3.61 -29.77 -27.04
C LYS A 51 -3.05 -31.17 -26.75
N GLU A 52 -1.73 -31.31 -26.65
CA GLU A 52 -1.04 -32.51 -26.16
C GLU A 52 -1.50 -32.82 -24.73
N ARG A 53 -1.51 -31.82 -23.84
CA ARG A 53 -2.00 -31.98 -22.46
C ARG A 53 -3.49 -32.37 -22.40
N PHE A 54 -4.36 -31.79 -23.21
CA PHE A 54 -5.77 -32.21 -23.31
C PHE A 54 -5.93 -33.65 -23.81
N SER A 55 -4.96 -34.16 -24.58
CA SER A 55 -4.97 -35.54 -25.09
C SER A 55 -4.52 -36.54 -24.02
N GLY A 56 -3.59 -36.16 -23.13
CA GLY A 56 -3.08 -37.02 -22.06
C GLY A 56 -3.85 -36.94 -20.73
N GLU A 57 -4.24 -35.73 -20.30
CA GLU A 57 -4.95 -35.48 -19.02
C GLU A 57 -6.46 -35.25 -19.19
N GLY A 58 -6.95 -35.14 -20.43
CA GLY A 58 -8.32 -34.76 -20.74
C GLY A 58 -8.57 -33.25 -20.75
N CYS A 59 -9.63 -32.81 -21.44
CA CYS A 59 -10.04 -31.40 -21.48
C CYS A 59 -10.93 -31.05 -20.27
N LEU A 60 -10.31 -31.01 -19.08
CA LEU A 60 -10.97 -30.87 -17.78
C LEU A 60 -11.50 -29.45 -17.51
N ARG A 61 -12.57 -29.07 -18.22
CA ARG A 61 -13.17 -27.70 -18.20
C ARG A 61 -13.82 -27.28 -16.89
N LEU A 62 -14.25 -28.23 -16.06
CA LEU A 62 -14.94 -27.97 -14.78
C LEU A 62 -13.98 -27.88 -13.57
N GLU A 63 -12.68 -28.07 -13.80
CA GLU A 63 -11.65 -27.89 -12.77
C GLU A 63 -11.41 -26.38 -12.53
N PRO A 64 -11.42 -25.86 -11.28
CA PRO A 64 -11.16 -24.45 -11.00
C PRO A 64 -9.85 -23.91 -11.60
N LYS A 65 -8.77 -24.71 -11.55
CA LYS A 65 -7.46 -24.41 -12.18
C LYS A 65 -7.54 -24.20 -13.71
N ASN A 66 -8.60 -24.69 -14.33
CA ASN A 66 -8.88 -24.59 -15.76
C ASN A 66 -9.91 -23.54 -16.14
N HIS A 67 -10.60 -22.91 -15.17
CA HIS A 67 -11.50 -21.79 -15.47
C HIS A 67 -10.76 -20.62 -16.13
N ILE A 68 -11.53 -19.71 -16.74
CA ILE A 68 -11.02 -18.46 -17.30
C ILE A 68 -11.70 -17.29 -16.57
N PRO A 69 -10.96 -16.44 -15.83
CA PRO A 69 -11.52 -15.22 -15.27
C PRO A 69 -11.77 -14.20 -16.39
N ALA A 70 -12.95 -13.60 -16.37
CA ALA A 70 -13.38 -12.61 -17.34
C ALA A 70 -14.24 -11.53 -16.69
N VAL A 71 -14.22 -10.32 -17.26
CA VAL A 71 -14.93 -9.16 -16.70
C VAL A 71 -16.19 -8.82 -17.51
N ILE A 72 -17.26 -8.46 -16.81
CA ILE A 72 -18.59 -8.19 -17.34
C ILE A 72 -19.21 -6.96 -16.68
N SER A 73 -19.83 -6.08 -17.47
CA SER A 73 -20.51 -4.90 -16.91
C SER A 73 -21.72 -5.33 -16.09
N LYS A 74 -22.06 -4.54 -15.06
CA LYS A 74 -23.21 -4.82 -14.19
C LYS A 74 -24.52 -4.93 -15.00
N ASP A 75 -24.79 -3.95 -15.85
CA ASP A 75 -25.99 -3.93 -16.70
C ASP A 75 -26.04 -5.13 -17.64
N THR A 76 -24.88 -5.50 -18.21
CA THR A 76 -24.75 -6.66 -19.11
C THR A 76 -25.10 -7.95 -18.37
N LEU A 77 -24.55 -8.15 -17.17
CA LEU A 77 -24.82 -9.31 -16.33
C LEU A 77 -26.31 -9.38 -15.95
N GLU A 78 -26.90 -8.27 -15.52
CA GLU A 78 -28.33 -8.19 -15.18
C GLU A 78 -29.24 -8.45 -16.38
N VAL A 79 -28.85 -8.06 -17.60
CA VAL A 79 -29.56 -8.43 -18.84
C VAL A 79 -29.42 -9.94 -19.12
N CYS A 80 -28.21 -10.50 -19.00
CA CYS A 80 -27.96 -11.93 -19.27
C CYS A 80 -28.69 -12.85 -18.27
N ILE A 81 -28.79 -12.42 -16.99
CA ILE A 81 -29.59 -13.07 -15.94
C ILE A 81 -31.08 -13.02 -16.33
N ARG A 82 -31.64 -11.83 -16.60
CA ARG A 82 -33.06 -11.68 -16.98
C ARG A 82 -33.44 -12.46 -18.26
N ALA A 83 -32.50 -12.63 -19.19
CA ALA A 83 -32.70 -13.41 -20.42
C ALA A 83 -32.55 -14.94 -20.24
N SER A 84 -32.09 -15.42 -19.08
CA SER A 84 -31.74 -16.82 -18.85
C SER A 84 -32.64 -17.44 -17.75
N PRO A 85 -33.74 -18.14 -18.10
CA PRO A 85 -34.82 -18.47 -17.15
C PRO A 85 -34.44 -19.41 -15.98
N ASN A 86 -33.27 -20.05 -16.05
CA ASN A 86 -32.74 -20.93 -15.00
C ASN A 86 -31.45 -20.37 -14.34
N VAL A 87 -31.25 -19.04 -14.39
CA VAL A 87 -30.03 -18.38 -13.89
C VAL A 87 -30.41 -17.15 -13.07
N SER A 88 -30.13 -17.19 -11.76
CA SER A 88 -30.12 -16.00 -10.89
C SER A 88 -28.68 -15.63 -10.51
N GLN A 89 -28.51 -14.47 -9.86
CA GLN A 89 -27.23 -14.07 -9.28
C GLN A 89 -26.74 -15.09 -8.23
N ASP A 90 -27.66 -15.67 -7.46
CA ASP A 90 -27.40 -16.67 -6.43
C ASP A 90 -27.02 -18.00 -7.07
N VAL A 91 -27.75 -18.45 -8.10
CA VAL A 91 -27.42 -19.66 -8.88
C VAL A 91 -26.06 -19.54 -9.55
N LEU A 92 -25.58 -18.35 -9.92
CA LEU A 92 -24.22 -18.14 -10.43
C LEU A 92 -23.16 -18.29 -9.31
N LEU A 93 -23.46 -17.82 -8.09
CA LEU A 93 -22.56 -17.86 -6.93
C LEU A 93 -22.49 -19.25 -6.27
N GLU A 94 -23.62 -19.93 -6.10
CA GLU A 94 -23.81 -21.14 -5.28
C GLU A 94 -23.59 -22.46 -6.06
N ASN A 95 -22.76 -22.45 -7.12
CA ASN A 95 -22.41 -23.63 -7.91
C ASN A 95 -21.47 -24.62 -7.18
N ASN A 96 -21.90 -25.09 -6.01
CA ASN A 96 -21.15 -25.95 -5.09
C ASN A 96 -21.00 -27.36 -5.69
N GLY A 97 -19.98 -27.56 -6.53
CA GLY A 97 -19.63 -28.84 -7.18
C GLY A 97 -20.56 -29.29 -8.31
N LYS A 98 -21.61 -28.53 -8.64
CA LYS A 98 -22.51 -28.80 -9.77
C LYS A 98 -21.96 -28.21 -11.06
N GLN A 99 -22.37 -28.74 -12.22
CA GLN A 99 -22.02 -28.15 -13.52
C GLN A 99 -22.62 -26.73 -13.60
N PRO A 100 -21.81 -25.67 -13.82
CA PRO A 100 -22.30 -24.29 -13.81
C PRO A 100 -23.41 -24.03 -14.87
N PRO A 101 -24.30 -23.05 -14.67
CA PRO A 101 -25.34 -22.71 -15.64
C PRO A 101 -24.75 -22.27 -16.98
N GLU A 102 -25.47 -22.50 -18.08
CA GLU A 102 -25.16 -21.84 -19.36
C GLU A 102 -25.69 -20.40 -19.29
N LEU A 103 -24.80 -19.42 -19.11
CA LEU A 103 -25.18 -18.01 -19.17
C LEU A 103 -25.25 -17.60 -20.64
N ARG A 104 -26.45 -17.27 -21.13
CA ARG A 104 -26.66 -16.84 -22.51
C ARG A 104 -26.51 -15.33 -22.58
N LEU A 105 -25.51 -14.88 -23.33
CA LEU A 105 -25.33 -13.47 -23.64
C LEU A 105 -26.05 -13.13 -24.95
N PRO A 106 -26.65 -11.93 -25.07
CA PRO A 106 -27.28 -11.48 -26.31
C PRO A 106 -26.35 -11.55 -27.51
N GLU A 107 -26.91 -11.62 -28.71
CA GLU A 107 -26.14 -11.49 -29.94
C GLU A 107 -25.43 -10.11 -29.97
N ASN A 108 -24.16 -10.10 -30.37
CA ASN A 108 -23.19 -9.00 -30.24
C ASN A 108 -22.64 -8.73 -28.82
N CYS A 109 -23.11 -9.42 -27.78
CA CYS A 109 -22.58 -9.27 -26.42
C CYS A 109 -21.40 -10.24 -26.15
N MET A 110 -20.33 -9.70 -25.54
CA MET A 110 -19.04 -10.39 -25.34
C MET A 110 -18.47 -10.11 -23.95
N VAL A 111 -17.96 -11.15 -23.27
CA VAL A 111 -17.20 -11.01 -22.02
C VAL A 111 -15.70 -10.88 -22.34
N GLU A 112 -15.00 -9.94 -21.71
CA GLU A 112 -13.56 -9.74 -21.90
C GLU A 112 -12.76 -10.71 -21.02
N CYS A 113 -12.13 -11.70 -21.64
CA CYS A 113 -11.37 -12.72 -20.93
C CYS A 113 -9.95 -12.24 -20.62
N LEU A 114 -9.59 -12.20 -19.33
CA LEU A 114 -8.31 -11.65 -18.86
C LEU A 114 -7.12 -12.56 -19.22
N GLN A 115 -7.36 -13.86 -19.36
CA GLN A 115 -6.36 -14.86 -19.75
C GLN A 115 -7.03 -16.04 -20.46
N GLY A 116 -6.25 -17.03 -20.91
CA GLY A 116 -6.78 -18.28 -21.49
C GLY A 116 -6.92 -18.31 -23.00
N LEU A 117 -6.41 -17.31 -23.73
CA LEU A 117 -6.39 -17.29 -25.21
C LEU A 117 -5.88 -18.62 -25.81
N HIS A 118 -4.70 -19.09 -25.39
CA HIS A 118 -4.13 -20.36 -25.87
C HIS A 118 -4.97 -21.59 -25.48
N ARG A 119 -5.65 -21.52 -24.32
CA ARG A 119 -6.53 -22.57 -23.80
C ARG A 119 -7.80 -22.69 -24.67
N ILE A 120 -8.39 -21.56 -25.08
CA ILE A 120 -9.50 -21.54 -26.06
C ILE A 120 -9.05 -21.89 -27.47
N ALA A 121 -7.86 -21.46 -27.91
CA ALA A 121 -7.32 -21.84 -29.23
C ALA A 121 -7.15 -23.37 -29.33
N ALA A 122 -6.44 -23.99 -28.39
CA ALA A 122 -6.31 -25.44 -28.30
C ALA A 122 -7.67 -26.15 -28.18
N ALA A 123 -8.61 -25.60 -27.41
CA ALA A 123 -9.94 -26.17 -27.24
C ALA A 123 -10.81 -26.08 -28.50
N LYS A 124 -10.67 -25.05 -29.34
CA LYS A 124 -11.35 -24.95 -30.64
C LYS A 124 -10.90 -26.03 -31.63
N GLU A 125 -9.64 -26.47 -31.53
CA GLU A 125 -9.11 -27.58 -32.32
C GLU A 125 -9.37 -28.97 -31.72
N PHE A 126 -9.53 -29.06 -30.40
CA PHE A 126 -9.68 -30.34 -29.68
C PHE A 126 -11.14 -30.75 -29.44
N LEU A 127 -12.06 -29.79 -29.25
CA LEU A 127 -13.46 -30.05 -28.92
C LEU A 127 -14.37 -29.92 -30.14
N PRO A 128 -15.39 -30.80 -30.29
CA PRO A 128 -16.41 -30.66 -31.34
C PRO A 128 -17.25 -29.39 -31.13
N ARG A 129 -17.78 -28.82 -32.21
CA ARG A 129 -18.51 -27.52 -32.19
C ARG A 129 -19.66 -27.44 -31.17
N ARG A 130 -20.34 -28.56 -30.88
CA ARG A 130 -21.40 -28.64 -29.86
C ARG A 130 -20.89 -28.26 -28.46
N ASP A 131 -19.62 -28.54 -28.20
CA ASP A 131 -18.90 -28.32 -26.95
C ASP A 131 -18.02 -27.05 -26.94
N TRP A 132 -18.26 -26.11 -27.86
CA TRP A 132 -17.57 -24.81 -27.86
C TRP A 132 -18.09 -23.86 -26.77
N TRP A 133 -17.87 -24.27 -25.52
CA TRP A 133 -18.10 -23.53 -24.28
C TRP A 133 -16.94 -23.74 -23.30
N TRP A 134 -16.68 -22.74 -22.47
CA TRP A 134 -15.72 -22.82 -21.36
C TRP A 134 -16.34 -22.37 -20.04
N THR A 135 -15.74 -22.76 -18.92
CA THR A 135 -16.14 -22.32 -17.58
C THR A 135 -15.46 -20.99 -17.25
N ILE A 136 -16.27 -19.95 -17.06
CA ILE A 136 -15.84 -18.58 -16.86
C ILE A 136 -16.18 -18.15 -15.45
N ASP A 137 -15.20 -17.58 -14.76
CA ASP A 137 -15.39 -16.91 -13.47
C ASP A 137 -15.62 -15.41 -13.73
N LEU A 138 -16.79 -14.91 -13.34
CA LEU A 138 -17.26 -13.57 -13.69
C LEU A 138 -16.96 -12.56 -12.58
N TYR A 139 -16.41 -11.42 -12.98
CA TYR A 139 -16.11 -10.30 -12.10
C TYR A 139 -16.73 -9.00 -12.68
N LEU A 140 -17.22 -8.11 -11.82
CA LEU A 140 -17.59 -6.76 -12.26
C LEU A 140 -16.35 -5.97 -12.67
N GLU A 141 -16.55 -5.04 -13.62
CA GLU A 141 -15.50 -4.21 -14.21
C GLU A 141 -15.06 -3.03 -13.29
N ALA A 142 -15.96 -2.58 -12.40
CA ALA A 142 -15.82 -1.40 -11.54
C ALA A 142 -14.70 -1.54 -10.48
N GLY A 143 -13.57 -0.86 -10.69
CA GLY A 143 -12.34 -0.97 -9.89
C GLY A 143 -11.07 -1.20 -10.71
N LEU A 144 -11.19 -1.67 -11.95
CA LEU A 144 -10.12 -1.63 -12.96
C LEU A 144 -10.48 -0.74 -14.16
N ASP A 145 -11.75 -0.36 -14.32
CA ASP A 145 -12.24 0.48 -15.42
C ASP A 145 -11.52 1.83 -15.52
N ALA A 146 -11.29 2.48 -14.38
CA ALA A 146 -10.51 3.70 -14.31
C ALA A 146 -9.07 3.59 -14.88
N LEU A 147 -8.50 2.38 -15.02
CA LEU A 147 -7.21 2.13 -15.68
C LEU A 147 -7.34 1.74 -17.17
N ARG A 148 -8.49 1.24 -17.64
CA ARG A 148 -8.67 0.74 -19.04
C ARG A 148 -8.52 1.80 -20.11
N ILE A 149 -8.68 3.07 -19.73
CA ILE A 149 -8.32 4.24 -20.55
C ILE A 149 -6.83 4.27 -20.96
N MET A 150 -5.97 3.45 -20.35
CA MET A 150 -4.53 3.34 -20.62
C MET A 150 -4.13 1.86 -20.81
N PRO A 151 -4.46 1.24 -21.96
CA PRO A 151 -4.38 -0.22 -22.14
C PRO A 151 -3.01 -0.85 -21.83
N GLY A 152 -1.90 -0.15 -22.10
CA GLY A 152 -0.56 -0.64 -21.81
C GLY A 152 -0.32 -1.01 -20.34
N LEU A 153 -1.02 -0.38 -19.38
CA LEU A 153 -0.86 -0.70 -17.95
C LEU A 153 -1.20 -2.16 -17.62
N PHE A 154 -2.14 -2.78 -18.35
CA PHE A 154 -2.57 -4.17 -18.13
C PHE A 154 -1.51 -5.22 -18.49
N ILE A 155 -0.40 -4.82 -19.12
CA ILE A 155 0.69 -5.75 -19.47
C ILE A 155 1.40 -6.29 -18.22
N GLY A 156 1.37 -5.53 -17.12
CA GLY A 156 1.85 -5.97 -15.80
C GLY A 156 0.83 -6.77 -14.99
N PHE A 157 -0.40 -6.96 -15.47
CA PHE A 157 -1.48 -7.60 -14.71
C PHE A 157 -1.20 -9.09 -14.44
N ARG A 158 -1.48 -9.51 -13.19
CA ARG A 158 -1.26 -10.85 -12.67
C ARG A 158 -2.36 -11.18 -11.66
N ILE A 159 -2.51 -12.47 -11.34
CA ILE A 159 -3.38 -12.91 -10.24
C ILE A 159 -2.46 -13.42 -9.12
N GLU A 160 -2.41 -12.70 -8.00
CA GLU A 160 -1.57 -13.03 -6.84
C GLU A 160 -2.49 -13.42 -5.67
N HIS A 161 -2.89 -14.69 -5.63
CA HIS A 161 -3.90 -15.20 -4.68
C HIS A 161 -3.55 -14.97 -3.20
N ARG A 162 -2.25 -14.78 -2.88
CA ARG A 162 -1.78 -14.42 -1.53
C ARG A 162 -2.26 -13.05 -1.06
N PHE A 163 -2.78 -12.22 -1.96
CA PHE A 163 -3.35 -10.91 -1.64
C PHE A 163 -4.53 -10.99 -0.65
N MET A 164 -5.48 -11.91 -0.89
CA MET A 164 -6.75 -11.95 -0.15
C MET A 164 -6.55 -12.21 1.34
N ALA A 165 -5.65 -13.15 1.69
CA ALA A 165 -5.29 -13.45 3.07
C ALA A 165 -4.69 -12.27 3.87
N MET A 166 -4.27 -11.19 3.22
CA MET A 166 -3.87 -9.95 3.91
C MET A 166 -5.05 -9.08 4.32
N LYS A 167 -6.19 -9.17 3.63
CA LYS A 167 -7.36 -8.29 3.75
C LYS A 167 -7.06 -6.79 3.69
N CYS A 168 -6.03 -6.39 2.94
CA CYS A 168 -5.58 -5.00 2.78
C CYS A 168 -6.14 -4.41 1.46
N HIS A 169 -7.47 -4.33 1.35
CA HIS A 169 -8.10 -3.91 0.09
C HIS A 169 -8.11 -2.39 -0.08
N GLU A 170 -8.09 -1.63 1.00
CA GLU A 170 -7.94 -0.18 1.01
C GLU A 170 -6.54 0.26 0.56
N GLU A 171 -5.48 -0.34 1.12
CA GLU A 171 -4.09 -0.05 0.75
C GLU A 171 -3.83 -0.40 -0.73
N ALA A 172 -4.35 -1.55 -1.18
CA ALA A 172 -4.23 -1.95 -2.57
C ALA A 172 -5.03 -1.04 -3.52
N SER A 173 -6.24 -0.62 -3.12
CA SER A 173 -7.03 0.35 -3.90
C SER A 173 -6.31 1.69 -4.00
N ASN A 174 -5.66 2.14 -2.92
CA ASN A 174 -4.85 3.35 -2.92
C ASN A 174 -3.61 3.21 -3.85
N TYR A 175 -2.97 2.05 -3.91
CA TYR A 175 -1.91 1.79 -4.90
C TYR A 175 -2.44 1.86 -6.34
N LEU A 176 -3.60 1.27 -6.63
CA LEU A 176 -4.24 1.37 -7.95
C LEU A 176 -4.61 2.82 -8.31
N LEU A 177 -5.10 3.60 -7.34
CA LEU A 177 -5.35 5.04 -7.49
C LEU A 177 -4.05 5.84 -7.65
N HIS A 178 -2.95 5.43 -7.01
CA HIS A 178 -1.62 6.02 -7.18
C HIS A 178 -1.09 5.79 -8.61
N ILE A 179 -1.22 4.57 -9.16
CA ILE A 179 -0.94 4.28 -10.58
C ILE A 179 -1.74 5.23 -11.49
N LEU A 180 -3.06 5.27 -11.29
CA LEU A 180 -3.94 6.12 -12.09
C LEU A 180 -3.54 7.60 -12.01
N ARG A 181 -3.17 8.09 -10.81
CA ARG A 181 -2.75 9.47 -10.57
C ARG A 181 -1.43 9.79 -11.28
N VAL A 182 -0.40 8.96 -11.12
CA VAL A 182 0.91 9.21 -11.75
C VAL A 182 0.81 9.21 -13.28
N TRP A 183 0.11 8.24 -13.88
CA TRP A 183 -0.03 8.21 -15.34
C TRP A 183 -0.95 9.32 -15.88
N LYS A 184 -1.97 9.76 -15.12
CA LYS A 184 -2.70 11.00 -15.42
C LYS A 184 -1.79 12.23 -15.37
N THR A 185 -0.89 12.34 -14.40
CA THR A 185 0.08 13.45 -14.29
C THR A 185 1.06 13.47 -15.47
N ILE A 186 1.68 12.33 -15.81
CA ILE A 186 2.59 12.20 -16.97
C ILE A 186 1.93 12.77 -18.25
N LEU A 187 0.66 12.45 -18.47
CA LEU A 187 -0.11 12.85 -19.65
C LEU A 187 -0.88 14.19 -19.50
N GLY A 188 -0.70 14.90 -18.38
CA GLY A 188 -1.37 16.18 -18.11
C GLY A 188 -2.90 16.10 -18.13
N GLY A 189 -3.48 14.99 -17.68
CA GLY A 189 -4.94 14.76 -17.64
C GLY A 189 -5.62 14.55 -18.99
N LYS A 190 -4.90 14.59 -20.12
CA LYS A 190 -5.49 14.59 -21.47
C LYS A 190 -5.97 13.19 -21.88
N LYS A 191 -7.29 12.95 -21.80
CA LYS A 191 -7.94 11.66 -22.15
C LYS A 191 -7.54 11.09 -23.51
N LEU A 192 -7.32 11.93 -24.53
CA LEU A 192 -6.85 11.49 -25.85
C LEU A 192 -5.43 10.90 -25.85
N LEU A 193 -4.55 11.32 -24.93
CA LEU A 193 -3.19 10.79 -24.82
C LEU A 193 -3.13 9.47 -24.04
N MET A 194 -4.15 9.19 -23.22
CA MET A 194 -4.23 7.97 -22.40
C MET A 194 -4.37 6.71 -23.27
N GLY A 195 -5.10 6.81 -24.39
CA GLY A 195 -5.16 5.76 -25.40
C GLY A 195 -3.83 5.48 -26.12
N TYR A 196 -2.80 6.32 -25.94
CA TYR A 196 -1.45 6.12 -26.48
C TYR A 196 -0.46 5.52 -25.47
N VAL A 197 -0.91 5.04 -24.31
CA VAL A 197 -0.08 4.26 -23.38
C VAL A 197 0.09 2.84 -23.91
N ASP A 198 1.21 2.58 -24.58
CA ASP A 198 1.57 1.29 -25.17
C ASP A 198 2.55 0.46 -24.30
N ARG A 199 2.89 -0.74 -24.77
CA ARG A 199 3.82 -1.68 -24.11
C ARG A 199 5.22 -1.09 -23.87
N GLN A 200 5.86 -0.60 -24.92
CA GLN A 200 7.25 -0.14 -24.89
C GLN A 200 7.39 1.06 -23.97
N THR A 201 6.39 1.94 -23.97
CA THR A 201 6.25 3.03 -23.00
C THR A 201 6.24 2.56 -21.55
N ILE A 202 5.45 1.54 -21.18
CA ILE A 202 5.45 0.99 -19.82
C ILE A 202 6.83 0.39 -19.48
N GLU A 203 7.37 -0.45 -20.35
CA GLU A 203 8.63 -1.18 -20.10
C GLU A 203 9.86 -0.26 -20.00
N LEU A 204 9.85 0.90 -20.68
CA LEU A 204 10.90 1.91 -20.58
C LEU A 204 10.78 2.84 -19.37
N LEU A 205 9.55 3.09 -18.88
CA LEU A 205 9.28 4.07 -17.81
C LEU A 205 9.14 3.46 -16.41
N GLN A 206 8.56 2.25 -16.26
CA GLN A 206 8.24 1.70 -14.95
C GLN A 206 9.49 1.55 -14.05
N LEU A 207 9.32 1.77 -12.75
CA LEU A 207 10.38 1.69 -11.73
C LEU A 207 11.54 2.69 -11.94
N ARG A 208 11.35 3.72 -12.75
CA ARG A 208 12.27 4.86 -12.87
C ARG A 208 11.79 6.06 -12.08
N ALA A 209 12.73 6.86 -11.60
CA ALA A 209 12.51 8.11 -10.89
C ALA A 209 13.19 9.30 -11.59
N PRO A 210 12.80 9.67 -12.82
CA PRO A 210 13.46 10.72 -13.59
C PRO A 210 13.32 12.13 -12.99
N GLY A 211 12.50 12.33 -11.95
CA GLY A 211 12.40 13.58 -11.20
C GLY A 211 13.46 13.77 -10.10
N TYR A 212 14.19 12.72 -9.70
CA TYR A 212 15.25 12.84 -8.69
C TYR A 212 16.51 11.99 -8.96
N SER A 213 16.43 10.90 -9.75
CA SER A 213 17.62 10.19 -10.25
C SER A 213 18.06 10.75 -11.60
N SER A 214 19.24 11.39 -11.64
CA SER A 214 19.83 11.89 -12.89
C SER A 214 20.20 10.76 -13.87
N HIS A 215 20.50 9.56 -13.36
CA HIS A 215 20.68 8.35 -14.18
C HIS A 215 19.40 7.98 -14.94
N ASP A 216 18.26 7.89 -14.24
CA ASP A 216 16.97 7.63 -14.89
C ASP A 216 16.55 8.77 -15.81
N ALA A 217 16.76 10.03 -15.40
CA ALA A 217 16.46 11.20 -16.21
C ALA A 217 17.18 11.13 -17.57
N SER A 218 18.47 10.73 -17.59
CA SER A 218 19.23 10.55 -18.83
C SER A 218 18.61 9.50 -19.76
N VAL A 219 18.25 8.32 -19.23
CA VAL A 219 17.66 7.22 -20.00
C VAL A 219 16.26 7.58 -20.53
N VAL A 220 15.40 8.17 -19.69
CA VAL A 220 14.06 8.60 -20.09
C VAL A 220 14.12 9.76 -21.09
N SER A 221 15.01 10.74 -20.88
CA SER A 221 15.21 11.84 -21.84
C SER A 221 15.65 11.30 -23.20
N LYS A 222 16.55 10.31 -23.24
CA LYS A 222 16.95 9.65 -24.50
C LYS A 222 15.72 9.05 -25.22
N GLY A 223 14.91 8.24 -24.53
CA GLY A 223 13.71 7.64 -25.13
C GLY A 223 12.62 8.64 -25.55
N ILE A 224 12.51 9.78 -24.86
CA ILE A 224 11.63 10.88 -25.28
C ILE A 224 12.17 11.58 -26.55
N ARG A 225 13.49 11.79 -26.68
CA ARG A 225 14.09 12.37 -27.89
C ARG A 225 14.03 11.43 -29.10
N GLU A 226 14.25 10.13 -28.90
CA GLU A 226 14.32 9.13 -29.97
C GLU A 226 12.95 8.62 -30.45
N GLY A 227 11.85 9.08 -29.83
CA GLY A 227 10.49 8.65 -30.20
C GLY A 227 10.05 7.31 -29.61
N THR A 228 10.94 6.58 -28.93
CA THR A 228 10.68 5.21 -28.42
C THR A 228 9.75 5.15 -27.20
N ILE A 229 9.63 6.25 -26.46
CA ILE A 229 8.61 6.44 -25.42
C ILE A 229 7.45 7.25 -26.02
N PHE A 230 6.21 6.78 -25.88
CA PHE A 230 5.01 7.30 -26.55
C PHE A 230 5.18 7.50 -28.08
N PRO A 231 5.48 6.44 -28.87
CA PRO A 231 5.72 6.55 -30.32
C PRO A 231 4.54 7.11 -31.13
N ALA A 232 3.29 6.99 -30.65
CA ALA A 232 2.13 7.61 -31.27
C ALA A 232 2.08 9.15 -31.08
N ILE A 233 2.73 9.70 -30.05
CA ILE A 233 2.70 11.13 -29.72
C ILE A 233 3.82 11.85 -30.50
N ARG A 234 3.49 12.25 -31.73
CA ARG A 234 4.44 12.89 -32.67
C ARG A 234 4.69 14.40 -32.42
N HIS A 235 3.76 15.11 -31.79
CA HIS A 235 3.88 16.57 -31.60
C HIS A 235 4.93 16.92 -30.53
N GLN A 236 6.04 17.53 -30.95
CA GLN A 236 7.19 17.82 -30.07
C GLN A 236 6.86 18.72 -28.87
N SER A 237 5.88 19.63 -28.99
CA SER A 237 5.36 20.41 -27.87
C SER A 237 4.75 19.52 -26.78
N THR A 238 3.97 18.52 -27.16
CA THR A 238 3.38 17.54 -26.23
C THR A 238 4.45 16.62 -25.63
N ARG A 239 5.45 16.21 -26.42
CA ARG A 239 6.61 15.45 -25.91
C ARG A 239 7.40 16.25 -24.86
N LYS A 240 7.56 17.57 -25.06
CA LYS A 240 8.18 18.48 -24.08
C LYS A 240 7.36 18.61 -22.79
N THR A 241 6.02 18.70 -22.88
CA THR A 241 5.16 18.67 -21.68
C THR A 241 5.28 17.34 -20.93
N ILE A 242 5.22 16.21 -21.63
CA ILE A 242 5.38 14.87 -21.02
C ILE A 242 6.74 14.74 -20.31
N TRP A 243 7.82 15.26 -20.91
CA TRP A 243 9.14 15.30 -20.26
C TRP A 243 9.11 16.11 -18.96
N ILE A 244 8.56 17.32 -18.97
CA ILE A 244 8.43 18.18 -17.77
C ILE A 244 7.65 17.44 -16.67
N ASN A 245 6.53 16.81 -17.04
CA ASN A 245 5.67 16.06 -16.13
C ASN A 245 6.36 14.80 -15.56
N LEU A 246 7.27 14.16 -16.30
CA LEU A 246 8.08 13.04 -15.82
C LEU A 246 9.14 13.53 -14.82
N THR A 247 9.77 14.67 -15.09
CA THR A 247 10.78 15.27 -14.20
C THR A 247 10.21 15.93 -12.95
N SER A 248 8.89 16.06 -12.80
CA SER A 248 8.25 16.57 -11.58
C SER A 248 7.70 15.46 -10.66
N LEU A 249 7.88 14.18 -10.99
CA LEU A 249 7.39 13.06 -10.18
C LEU A 249 8.26 12.81 -8.93
N PRO A 250 7.70 12.86 -7.71
CA PRO A 250 8.42 12.57 -6.46
C PRO A 250 8.42 11.07 -6.12
N CYS A 251 8.21 10.18 -7.09
CA CYS A 251 8.04 8.74 -6.91
C CYS A 251 8.70 7.93 -8.03
N LEU A 252 8.89 6.63 -7.79
CA LEU A 252 9.12 5.67 -8.87
C LEU A 252 7.85 5.56 -9.71
N ILE A 253 7.96 5.59 -11.04
CA ILE A 253 6.81 5.44 -11.94
C ILE A 253 6.20 4.05 -11.73
N PRO A 254 4.97 3.96 -11.19
CA PRO A 254 4.35 2.70 -10.79
C PRO A 254 3.65 2.02 -11.98
N SER A 255 3.36 0.74 -11.86
CA SER A 255 2.61 -0.04 -12.85
C SER A 255 1.86 -1.17 -12.17
N LEU A 256 0.97 -1.87 -12.90
CA LEU A 256 0.39 -3.11 -12.37
C LEU A 256 1.47 -4.17 -12.07
N TYR A 257 2.61 -4.15 -12.79
CA TYR A 257 3.74 -5.02 -12.47
C TYR A 257 4.36 -4.66 -11.10
N SER A 258 4.61 -3.38 -10.82
CA SER A 258 5.17 -2.96 -9.52
C SER A 258 4.21 -3.30 -8.38
N PHE A 259 2.92 -3.00 -8.54
CA PHE A 259 1.85 -3.38 -7.61
C PHE A 259 1.89 -4.87 -7.24
N PHE A 260 1.84 -5.78 -8.23
CA PHE A 260 1.83 -7.22 -7.97
C PHE A 260 3.16 -7.77 -7.41
N GLU A 261 4.28 -7.07 -7.56
CA GLU A 261 5.50 -7.39 -6.79
C GLU A 261 5.43 -6.83 -5.36
N ASP A 262 5.02 -5.57 -5.18
CA ASP A 262 5.00 -4.84 -3.89
C ASP A 262 4.01 -5.44 -2.88
N LEU A 263 2.92 -6.06 -3.31
CA LEU A 263 2.05 -6.86 -2.42
C LEU A 263 2.83 -7.97 -1.68
N LYS A 264 3.94 -8.48 -2.23
CA LYS A 264 4.82 -9.50 -1.60
C LYS A 264 5.74 -8.91 -0.51
N TYR A 265 5.82 -7.58 -0.42
CA TYR A 265 6.47 -6.82 0.65
C TYR A 265 5.46 -6.36 1.72
N LEU A 266 4.20 -6.14 1.34
CA LEU A 266 3.09 -5.91 2.26
C LEU A 266 2.71 -7.19 3.06
N GLN A 267 2.94 -8.39 2.48
CA GLN A 267 2.45 -9.66 3.04
C GLN A 267 2.94 -10.02 4.46
N PRO A 268 4.23 -9.98 4.81
CA PRO A 268 4.65 -10.34 6.17
C PRO A 268 4.12 -9.37 7.24
N PRO A 269 4.21 -8.03 7.08
CA PRO A 269 3.57 -7.08 8.00
C PRO A 269 2.05 -7.23 8.09
N ALA A 270 1.35 -7.53 7.00
CA ALA A 270 -0.09 -7.78 7.05
C ALA A 270 -0.43 -8.95 8.01
N LYS A 271 0.37 -10.02 7.99
CA LYS A 271 0.23 -11.14 8.95
C LYS A 271 0.54 -10.72 10.38
N VAL A 272 1.49 -9.81 10.59
CA VAL A 272 1.79 -9.25 11.92
C VAL A 272 0.55 -8.55 12.46
N ILE A 273 0.01 -7.59 11.71
CA ILE A 273 -1.14 -6.77 12.13
C ILE A 273 -2.39 -7.64 12.31
N ARG A 274 -2.62 -8.62 11.42
CA ARG A 274 -3.75 -9.57 11.55
C ARG A 274 -3.68 -10.51 12.76
N GLN A 275 -2.58 -10.55 13.50
CA GLN A 275 -2.43 -11.28 14.77
C GLN A 275 -2.31 -10.34 15.99
N LEU A 276 -2.13 -9.03 15.77
CA LEU A 276 -2.15 -8.00 16.82
C LEU A 276 -3.57 -7.66 17.29
N ILE A 277 -4.58 -7.93 16.45
CA ILE A 277 -5.99 -7.63 16.69
C ILE A 277 -6.88 -8.83 16.38
N THR A 278 -8.07 -8.82 16.97
CA THR A 278 -8.99 -9.96 17.01
C THR A 278 -9.34 -10.52 15.62
N PRO A 279 -9.30 -11.86 15.42
CA PRO A 279 -9.66 -12.50 14.16
C PRO A 279 -11.05 -12.10 13.65
N SER A 280 -11.10 -11.48 12.47
CA SER A 280 -12.33 -10.83 11.98
C SER A 280 -12.54 -10.97 10.47
N LYS A 281 -13.80 -10.81 10.04
CA LYS A 281 -14.16 -10.84 8.62
C LYS A 281 -13.78 -9.54 7.89
N HIS A 282 -13.75 -8.43 8.61
CA HIS A 282 -13.36 -7.08 8.19
C HIS A 282 -11.94 -7.00 7.58
N SER A 283 -11.69 -5.91 6.85
CA SER A 283 -10.37 -5.58 6.32
C SER A 283 -9.35 -5.35 7.46
N THR A 284 -8.07 -5.25 7.12
CA THR A 284 -7.04 -4.87 8.11
C THR A 284 -7.26 -3.45 8.63
N ARG A 285 -7.59 -2.48 7.76
CA ARG A 285 -7.84 -1.09 8.16
C ARG A 285 -9.14 -0.92 8.93
N GLU A 286 -10.22 -1.58 8.51
CA GLU A 286 -11.55 -1.55 9.12
C GLU A 286 -11.63 -2.33 10.45
N ALA A 287 -10.73 -3.31 10.65
CA ALA A 287 -10.55 -3.99 11.93
C ALA A 287 -9.66 -3.17 12.89
N MET A 288 -8.55 -2.60 12.41
CA MET A 288 -7.73 -1.67 13.22
C MET A 288 -8.53 -0.42 13.63
N TRP A 289 -9.44 0.08 12.78
CA TRP A 289 -10.36 1.17 13.14
C TRP A 289 -11.29 0.80 14.30
N ARG A 290 -11.77 -0.45 14.37
CA ARG A 290 -12.60 -0.91 15.51
C ARG A 290 -11.81 -1.11 16.80
N ALA A 291 -10.52 -1.40 16.68
CA ALA A 291 -9.60 -1.44 17.82
C ALA A 291 -9.17 -0.03 18.28
N PHE A 292 -9.42 1.02 17.48
CA PHE A 292 -8.94 2.37 17.79
C PHE A 292 -9.93 3.12 18.69
N THR A 293 -9.56 3.29 19.96
CA THR A 293 -10.32 4.03 20.98
C THR A 293 -9.83 5.46 21.18
N ALA A 294 -8.63 5.78 20.66
CA ALA A 294 -7.87 6.99 20.98
C ALA A 294 -7.60 7.18 22.50
N HIS A 295 -7.66 6.11 23.30
CA HIS A 295 -7.50 6.21 24.75
C HIS A 295 -6.14 6.82 25.12
N GLY A 296 -6.16 7.79 26.04
CA GLY A 296 -4.97 8.53 26.46
C GLY A 296 -4.46 9.59 25.48
N MET A 297 -5.10 9.78 24.31
CA MET A 297 -4.73 10.87 23.38
C MET A 297 -5.42 12.20 23.75
N PRO A 298 -4.71 13.34 23.75
CA PRO A 298 -5.34 14.65 23.86
C PRO A 298 -6.24 14.97 22.66
N GLU A 299 -7.28 15.78 22.87
CA GLU A 299 -8.09 16.30 21.77
C GLU A 299 -7.22 17.12 20.80
N ASN A 300 -7.45 16.93 19.50
CA ASN A 300 -6.75 17.62 18.41
C ASN A 300 -5.21 17.40 18.35
N GLN A 301 -4.69 16.34 18.99
CA GLN A 301 -3.29 15.94 18.88
C GLN A 301 -3.13 14.43 18.63
N TRP A 302 -2.06 14.06 17.93
CA TRP A 302 -1.69 12.67 17.63
C TRP A 302 -0.22 12.42 18.01
N LEU A 303 0.14 11.16 18.24
CA LEU A 303 1.47 10.78 18.71
C LEU A 303 2.36 10.31 17.55
N LEU A 304 3.51 10.95 17.41
CA LEU A 304 4.57 10.61 16.45
C LEU A 304 5.72 9.87 17.15
N GLN A 305 6.00 8.65 16.70
CA GLN A 305 7.20 7.89 16.98
C GLN A 305 8.36 8.34 16.07
N THR A 306 9.49 8.73 16.66
CA THR A 306 10.72 9.14 15.95
C THR A 306 11.82 8.08 15.94
N GLY A 307 11.70 7.06 16.80
CA GLY A 307 12.68 6.01 17.09
C GLY A 307 12.03 4.88 17.91
N ASP A 308 12.78 3.84 18.28
CA ASP A 308 12.24 2.70 19.04
C ASP A 308 12.44 2.81 20.57
N GLY A 309 13.09 3.88 21.07
CA GLY A 309 13.30 4.13 22.49
C GLY A 309 12.10 4.80 23.19
N GLU A 310 11.99 4.63 24.51
CA GLU A 310 10.86 5.15 25.31
C GLU A 310 10.71 6.68 25.30
N ALA A 311 11.77 7.42 24.96
CA ALA A 311 11.76 8.88 24.82
C ALA A 311 11.47 9.37 23.39
N ASP A 312 11.42 8.47 22.40
CA ASP A 312 11.34 8.82 20.97
C ASP A 312 9.90 9.09 20.50
N TYR A 313 9.16 9.88 21.27
CA TYR A 313 7.74 10.17 21.05
C TYR A 313 7.43 11.67 21.18
N GLN A 314 6.65 12.20 20.24
CA GLN A 314 6.29 13.63 20.17
C GLN A 314 4.80 13.78 19.89
N TRP A 315 4.11 14.61 20.68
CA TRP A 315 2.74 15.03 20.36
C TRP A 315 2.78 16.10 19.27
N LEU A 316 1.92 15.96 18.25
CA LEU A 316 1.74 16.91 17.17
C LEU A 316 0.26 17.22 16.98
N ASP A 317 -0.06 18.46 16.62
CA ASP A 317 -1.43 18.87 16.33
C ASP A 317 -1.96 18.16 15.07
N GLY A 318 -3.23 17.76 15.11
CA GLY A 318 -3.92 17.06 14.03
C GLY A 318 -5.36 16.65 14.38
N SER A 319 -6.20 16.41 13.38
CA SER A 319 -7.60 16.01 13.59
C SER A 319 -7.72 14.58 14.14
N SER A 320 -8.88 14.18 14.64
CA SER A 320 -9.17 12.77 14.99
C SER A 320 -9.05 11.80 13.80
N SER A 321 -9.10 12.31 12.56
CA SER A 321 -8.79 11.52 11.36
C SER A 321 -7.27 11.34 11.16
N ASP A 322 -6.45 12.30 11.61
CA ASP A 322 -4.99 12.18 11.61
C ASP A 322 -4.51 11.27 12.76
N GLN A 323 -5.16 11.35 13.93
CA GLN A 323 -4.95 10.45 15.07
C GLN A 323 -4.95 8.98 14.66
N PHE A 324 -6.05 8.50 14.04
CA PHE A 324 -6.09 7.12 13.54
C PHE A 324 -5.10 6.88 12.39
N GLU A 325 -5.06 7.75 11.37
CA GLU A 325 -4.33 7.47 10.14
C GLU A 325 -2.82 7.32 10.38
N PHE A 326 -2.22 8.22 11.15
CA PHE A 326 -0.79 8.11 11.47
C PHE A 326 -0.51 7.04 12.52
N SER A 327 -1.41 6.77 13.45
CA SER A 327 -1.28 5.63 14.39
C SER A 327 -1.28 4.29 13.63
N TYR A 328 -2.21 4.12 12.69
CA TYR A 328 -2.31 2.95 11.81
C TYR A 328 -1.05 2.78 10.95
N GLN A 329 -0.56 3.85 10.32
CA GLN A 329 0.68 3.83 9.52
C GLN A 329 1.92 3.51 10.36
N GLN A 330 1.99 3.94 11.62
CA GLN A 330 3.11 3.63 12.52
C GLN A 330 3.16 2.15 12.94
N ILE A 331 2.00 1.51 13.10
CA ILE A 331 1.91 0.06 13.29
C ILE A 331 2.41 -0.71 12.04
N TRP A 332 2.07 -0.26 10.83
CA TRP A 332 2.65 -0.80 9.59
C TRP A 332 4.17 -0.60 9.50
N LEU A 333 4.66 0.57 9.91
CA LEU A 333 6.09 0.87 9.94
C LEU A 333 6.84 -0.03 10.92
N TYR A 334 6.37 -0.20 12.16
CA TYR A 334 6.96 -1.15 13.12
C TYR A 334 6.96 -2.57 12.55
N ALA A 335 5.85 -3.01 11.98
CA ALA A 335 5.76 -4.33 11.36
C ALA A 335 6.76 -4.50 10.19
N TRP A 336 7.03 -3.48 9.38
CA TRP A 336 8.14 -3.50 8.40
C TRP A 336 9.54 -3.46 9.03
N ARG A 337 9.74 -2.81 10.19
CA ARG A 337 11.02 -2.86 10.91
C ARG A 337 11.31 -4.30 11.38
N TYR A 338 10.32 -4.97 11.98
CA TYR A 338 10.53 -6.19 12.78
C TYR A 338 9.92 -7.48 12.21
N TRP A 339 9.30 -7.52 11.03
CA TRP A 339 8.64 -8.73 10.50
C TRP A 339 9.47 -10.02 10.53
N THR A 340 10.79 -9.95 10.33
CA THR A 340 11.68 -11.14 10.36
C THR A 340 11.90 -11.71 11.77
N GLU A 341 11.60 -10.92 12.81
CA GLU A 341 11.58 -11.31 14.23
C GLU A 341 10.14 -11.59 14.72
N LEU A 342 9.10 -11.20 13.97
CA LEU A 342 7.69 -11.36 14.34
C LEU A 342 7.00 -12.55 13.65
N VAL A 343 7.38 -12.88 12.42
CA VAL A 343 6.84 -14.03 11.66
C VAL A 343 7.99 -14.85 11.04
N PRO A 344 7.84 -16.18 10.88
CA PRO A 344 8.88 -17.05 10.34
C PRO A 344 9.00 -16.89 8.80
N GLU A 345 9.46 -15.74 8.35
CA GLU A 345 9.75 -15.42 6.95
C GLU A 345 11.04 -14.59 6.83
N CYS A 346 11.72 -14.70 5.67
CA CYS A 346 12.95 -13.95 5.38
C CYS A 346 12.79 -12.95 4.21
N PRO A 347 13.70 -11.96 4.12
CA PRO A 347 13.96 -11.17 2.91
C PRO A 347 14.36 -12.05 1.72
N ARG A 348 14.49 -11.46 0.53
CA ARG A 348 15.15 -12.14 -0.59
C ARG A 348 16.64 -12.28 -0.28
N LYS A 349 17.20 -13.46 -0.58
CA LYS A 349 18.65 -13.66 -0.56
C LYS A 349 19.35 -12.76 -1.58
N GLU A 350 20.59 -12.38 -1.29
CA GLU A 350 21.44 -11.70 -2.25
C GLU A 350 22.00 -12.66 -3.30
N GLU A 351 22.63 -12.13 -4.35
CA GLU A 351 23.25 -12.93 -5.40
C GLU A 351 24.55 -13.57 -4.91
N GLY A 352 24.79 -14.84 -5.24
CA GLY A 352 25.90 -15.64 -4.69
C GLY A 352 25.72 -16.10 -3.23
N GLU A 353 24.93 -15.41 -2.41
CA GLU A 353 24.71 -15.76 -1.00
C GLU A 353 23.80 -16.99 -0.79
N ALA A 354 23.92 -17.57 0.40
CA ALA A 354 23.08 -18.66 0.88
C ALA A 354 21.61 -18.19 1.08
N THR A 355 20.66 -19.11 1.00
CA THR A 355 19.25 -18.80 1.29
C THR A 355 19.07 -18.54 2.80
N PRO A 356 18.57 -17.37 3.23
CA PRO A 356 18.30 -17.11 4.64
C PRO A 356 17.31 -18.11 5.24
N ILE A 357 17.54 -18.48 6.49
CA ILE A 357 16.71 -19.43 7.25
C ILE A 357 15.79 -18.64 8.19
N PRO A 358 14.46 -18.85 8.17
CA PRO A 358 13.55 -18.17 9.09
C PRO A 358 13.84 -18.44 10.56
N GLY A 359 13.83 -17.38 11.37
CA GLY A 359 13.90 -17.49 12.83
C GLY A 359 12.59 -17.98 13.46
N ARG A 360 12.65 -18.42 14.73
CA ARG A 360 11.46 -18.45 15.60
C ARG A 360 11.09 -16.99 15.93
N PRO A 361 9.81 -16.60 15.90
CA PRO A 361 9.40 -15.28 16.38
C PRO A 361 9.89 -15.00 17.81
N ASP A 362 10.39 -13.80 18.07
CA ASP A 362 10.78 -13.34 19.40
C ASP A 362 9.55 -12.72 20.11
N PRO A 363 9.08 -13.27 21.25
CA PRO A 363 7.91 -12.74 21.94
C PRO A 363 8.11 -11.31 22.49
N ARG A 364 9.36 -10.83 22.68
CA ARG A 364 9.62 -9.43 23.04
C ARG A 364 9.13 -8.48 21.97
N ARG A 365 9.41 -8.75 20.68
CA ARG A 365 8.93 -7.91 19.57
C ARG A 365 7.41 -7.85 19.48
N TRP A 366 6.72 -8.93 19.87
CA TRP A 366 5.27 -8.93 19.98
C TRP A 366 4.75 -8.07 21.14
N ARG A 367 5.43 -8.09 22.29
CA ARG A 367 5.11 -7.20 23.42
C ARG A 367 5.46 -5.73 23.13
N ASP A 368 6.58 -5.46 22.49
CA ASP A 368 6.99 -4.13 22.02
C ASP A 368 5.93 -3.55 21.06
N LEU A 369 5.45 -4.35 20.11
CA LEU A 369 4.36 -3.98 19.21
C LEU A 369 3.05 -3.72 19.96
N ALA A 370 2.71 -4.52 20.97
CA ALA A 370 1.52 -4.30 21.79
C ALA A 370 1.63 -3.02 22.65
N ARG A 371 2.81 -2.72 23.20
CA ARG A 371 3.11 -1.44 23.88
C ARG A 371 2.95 -0.25 22.94
N LEU A 372 3.46 -0.36 21.71
CA LEU A 372 3.28 0.66 20.68
C LEU A 372 1.80 0.82 20.31
N ALA A 373 1.05 -0.27 20.19
CA ALA A 373 -0.37 -0.25 19.84
C ALA A 373 -1.22 0.45 20.92
N ALA A 374 -1.07 0.08 22.19
CA ALA A 374 -1.76 0.74 23.29
C ALA A 374 -1.36 2.22 23.42
N ARG A 375 -0.07 2.55 23.26
CA ARG A 375 0.44 3.93 23.23
C ARG A 375 -0.09 4.75 22.04
N LEU A 376 -0.45 4.08 20.94
CA LEU A 376 -1.10 4.65 19.77
C LEU A 376 -2.64 4.50 19.81
N GLY A 377 -3.24 4.29 20.97
CA GLY A 377 -4.70 4.32 21.15
C GLY A 377 -5.46 3.14 20.55
N PHE A 378 -4.81 1.98 20.42
CA PHE A 378 -5.44 0.72 20.01
C PHE A 378 -5.62 -0.25 21.21
N GLU A 379 -6.81 -0.83 21.33
CA GLU A 379 -7.20 -1.80 22.36
C GLU A 379 -7.74 -3.09 21.71
N SER A 380 -7.38 -4.25 22.26
CA SER A 380 -7.97 -5.57 21.93
C SER A 380 -7.49 -6.65 22.89
N ASP A 381 -8.24 -7.74 23.02
CA ASP A 381 -7.87 -8.93 23.80
C ASP A 381 -6.46 -9.45 23.47
N GLU A 382 -6.06 -9.38 22.19
CA GLU A 382 -4.72 -9.75 21.73
C GLU A 382 -3.62 -8.79 22.21
N ILE A 383 -3.86 -7.47 22.19
CA ILE A 383 -2.95 -6.46 22.74
C ILE A 383 -2.78 -6.67 24.25
N ASP A 384 -3.88 -6.78 24.99
CA ASP A 384 -3.85 -6.96 26.44
C ASP A 384 -3.15 -8.27 26.84
N LYS A 385 -3.40 -9.36 26.11
CA LYS A 385 -2.70 -10.63 26.32
C LYS A 385 -1.18 -10.48 26.12
N LEU A 386 -0.74 -9.75 25.10
CA LEU A 386 0.68 -9.51 24.83
C LEU A 386 1.33 -8.59 25.86
N LEU A 387 0.61 -7.59 26.40
CA LEU A 387 1.09 -6.72 27.47
C LEU A 387 1.27 -7.47 28.80
N ASN A 388 0.26 -8.26 29.17
CA ASN A 388 0.22 -9.06 30.41
C ASN A 388 1.19 -10.26 30.39
N THR A 389 1.60 -10.73 29.22
CA THR A 389 2.67 -11.73 29.08
C THR A 389 4.03 -11.07 29.32
N ASP A 390 4.96 -11.76 29.98
CA ASP A 390 6.34 -11.27 30.20
C ASP A 390 7.38 -12.19 29.55
N PRO A 391 7.75 -11.94 28.27
CA PRO A 391 8.71 -12.73 27.51
C PRO A 391 10.03 -13.01 28.23
N ASP A 392 10.56 -12.06 28.99
CA ASP A 392 11.85 -12.26 29.66
C ASP A 392 11.71 -13.13 30.91
N ARG A 393 10.53 -13.17 31.57
CA ARG A 393 10.21 -14.17 32.61
C ARG A 393 9.95 -15.55 32.01
N GLU A 394 9.31 -15.62 30.84
CA GLU A 394 9.11 -16.89 30.11
C GLU A 394 10.45 -17.47 29.63
N ILE A 395 11.32 -16.65 29.04
CA ILE A 395 12.66 -17.05 28.60
C ILE A 395 13.54 -17.43 29.79
N ALA A 396 13.46 -16.72 30.92
CA ALA A 396 14.14 -17.10 32.15
C ALA A 396 13.65 -18.47 32.67
N ARG A 397 12.34 -18.72 32.66
CA ARG A 397 11.73 -20.02 33.04
C ARG A 397 12.15 -21.14 32.10
N GLU A 398 12.04 -20.95 30.78
CA GLU A 398 12.53 -21.90 29.77
C GLU A 398 14.03 -22.19 29.98
N ALA A 399 14.86 -21.16 30.23
CA ALA A 399 16.30 -21.31 30.41
C ALA A 399 16.68 -22.13 31.66
N LEU A 400 16.05 -21.86 32.80
CA LEU A 400 16.28 -22.61 34.05
C LEU A 400 15.93 -24.09 33.87
N LEU A 401 14.72 -24.39 33.40
CA LEU A 401 14.22 -25.77 33.23
C LEU A 401 14.93 -26.52 32.09
N LYS A 402 15.44 -25.82 31.06
CA LYS A 402 16.25 -26.42 29.99
C LYS A 402 17.70 -26.66 30.41
N ALA A 403 18.25 -25.83 31.30
CA ALA A 403 19.57 -26.05 31.88
C ALA A 403 19.58 -27.21 32.90
N ARG A 404 18.45 -27.48 33.56
CA ARG A 404 18.26 -28.57 34.53
C ARG A 404 16.88 -29.22 34.31
N SER A 405 16.85 -30.32 33.54
CA SER A 405 15.61 -31.03 33.21
C SER A 405 14.82 -31.45 34.47
N PRO A 406 13.52 -31.15 34.57
CA PRO A 406 12.64 -31.60 35.65
C PRO A 406 12.61 -33.12 35.87
N GLU A 407 12.99 -33.91 34.87
CA GLU A 407 13.12 -35.38 34.98
C GLU A 407 14.25 -35.81 35.94
N HIS A 408 15.24 -34.95 36.16
CA HIS A 408 16.49 -35.26 36.86
C HIS A 408 16.83 -34.26 37.98
N PHE A 409 16.23 -33.07 37.98
CA PHE A 409 16.52 -31.99 38.92
C PHE A 409 15.24 -31.26 39.34
N GLY A 410 15.07 -31.05 40.64
CA GLY A 410 14.02 -30.18 41.19
C GLY A 410 14.56 -28.80 41.56
N TYR A 411 13.71 -27.78 41.44
CA TYR A 411 13.86 -26.50 42.14
C TYR A 411 12.89 -26.48 43.33
N ASP A 412 13.10 -25.57 44.28
CA ASP A 412 12.08 -25.24 45.29
C ASP A 412 10.98 -24.39 44.64
N ASP A 413 9.76 -24.93 44.55
CA ASP A 413 8.60 -24.27 43.95
C ASP A 413 8.29 -22.92 44.62
N SER A 414 8.54 -22.79 45.93
CA SER A 414 8.31 -21.55 46.67
C SER A 414 9.36 -20.47 46.36
N ALA A 415 10.56 -20.87 45.94
CA ALA A 415 11.65 -19.97 45.59
C ALA A 415 11.79 -19.73 44.08
N PHE A 416 11.17 -20.55 43.22
CA PHE A 416 11.41 -20.55 41.77
C PHE A 416 11.20 -19.19 41.10
N GLU A 417 10.14 -18.45 41.47
CA GLU A 417 9.88 -17.11 40.93
C GLU A 417 10.95 -16.07 41.30
N SER A 418 11.71 -16.29 42.38
CA SER A 418 12.87 -15.45 42.72
C SER A 418 14.03 -15.72 41.76
N TYR A 419 14.27 -16.98 41.36
CA TYR A 419 15.31 -17.34 40.40
C TYR A 419 14.98 -16.80 39.01
N VAL A 420 13.71 -16.89 38.58
CA VAL A 420 13.22 -16.22 37.36
C VAL A 420 13.51 -14.73 37.41
N THR A 421 13.18 -14.07 38.52
CA THR A 421 13.38 -12.62 38.70
C THR A 421 14.87 -12.22 38.66
N GLU A 422 15.76 -13.03 39.25
CA GLU A 422 17.22 -12.79 39.20
C GLU A 422 17.79 -12.97 37.79
N VAL A 423 17.30 -13.95 37.01
CA VAL A 423 17.69 -14.10 35.60
C VAL A 423 17.20 -12.90 34.77
N CYS A 424 15.98 -12.42 34.97
CA CYS A 424 15.50 -11.18 34.34
C CYS A 424 16.33 -9.95 34.77
N ARG A 425 16.76 -9.88 36.05
CA ARG A 425 17.67 -8.83 36.53
C ARG A 425 19.00 -8.85 35.77
N ILE A 426 19.53 -10.03 35.45
CA ILE A 426 20.75 -10.19 34.64
C ILE A 426 20.51 -9.76 33.19
N PHE A 427 19.37 -10.08 32.57
CA PHE A 427 19.03 -9.60 31.23
C PHE A 427 19.00 -8.05 31.19
N ASN A 428 18.42 -7.42 32.21
CA ASN A 428 18.33 -5.96 32.35
C ASN A 428 19.68 -5.26 32.65
N LEU A 429 20.80 -6.00 32.78
CA LEU A 429 22.15 -5.42 32.77
C LEU A 429 22.68 -5.16 31.36
N ALA A 430 22.06 -5.74 30.33
CA ALA A 430 22.42 -5.47 28.95
C ALA A 430 22.14 -4.00 28.61
N ARG A 431 23.10 -3.33 27.97
CA ARG A 431 22.91 -2.01 27.38
C ARG A 431 22.79 -2.16 25.88
N GLU A 432 21.91 -1.37 25.28
CA GLU A 432 21.85 -1.23 23.84
C GLU A 432 23.20 -0.74 23.30
N LYS A 433 23.58 -1.23 22.12
CA LYS A 433 24.78 -0.75 21.44
C LYS A 433 24.42 0.58 20.76
N PRO A 434 25.27 1.61 20.84
CA PRO A 434 25.02 2.85 20.11
C PRO A 434 24.89 2.53 18.62
N THR A 435 23.75 2.92 18.04
CA THR A 435 23.53 2.88 16.60
C THR A 435 24.26 4.04 15.93
N ASP A 436 24.70 3.80 14.70
CA ASP A 436 25.29 4.84 13.87
C ASP A 436 24.13 5.60 13.18
N ASP A 437 23.66 6.69 13.80
CA ASP A 437 22.43 7.41 13.44
C ASP A 437 22.57 8.29 12.18
N LEU A 438 23.35 7.81 11.21
CA LEU A 438 23.49 8.38 9.88
C LEU A 438 22.13 8.37 9.16
N LYS A 439 21.53 9.55 9.04
CA LYS A 439 20.27 9.81 8.34
C LYS A 439 20.27 9.13 6.95
N PRO A 440 19.19 8.42 6.57
CA PRO A 440 19.12 7.72 5.29
C PRO A 440 19.17 8.71 4.12
N SER A 441 19.85 8.33 3.04
CA SER A 441 19.80 9.05 1.77
C SER A 441 18.81 8.42 0.81
N LEU A 442 18.04 9.26 0.11
CA LEU A 442 17.17 8.84 -1.01
C LEU A 442 17.96 8.63 -2.31
N LEU A 443 19.21 9.13 -2.38
CA LEU A 443 20.07 9.05 -3.55
C LEU A 443 21.48 8.59 -3.20
N VAL A 444 22.10 7.80 -4.07
CA VAL A 444 23.45 7.25 -3.91
C VAL A 444 24.32 7.50 -5.16
N PRO A 445 25.65 7.57 -5.02
CA PRO A 445 26.55 7.65 -6.17
C PRO A 445 26.39 6.47 -7.13
N GLY A 446 26.60 6.71 -8.42
CA GLY A 446 26.52 5.67 -9.47
C GLY A 446 25.08 5.38 -9.92
N CYS A 447 24.76 4.11 -10.20
CA CYS A 447 23.45 3.69 -10.69
C CYS A 447 22.40 3.49 -9.58
N GLY A 448 22.84 3.25 -8.34
CA GLY A 448 21.97 2.86 -7.24
C GLY A 448 21.31 1.50 -7.44
N GLU A 449 20.14 1.31 -6.85
CA GLU A 449 19.40 0.05 -6.95
C GLU A 449 18.96 -0.24 -8.38
N SER A 450 19.13 -1.50 -8.81
CA SER A 450 18.74 -1.95 -10.15
C SER A 450 17.22 -2.04 -10.28
N LEU A 451 16.66 -1.86 -11.49
CA LEU A 451 15.20 -1.90 -11.70
C LEU A 451 14.53 -3.18 -11.14
N ALA A 452 15.21 -4.32 -11.18
CA ALA A 452 14.70 -5.60 -10.66
C ALA A 452 14.66 -5.68 -9.10
N ARG A 453 15.29 -4.74 -8.41
CA ARG A 453 15.30 -4.59 -6.94
C ARG A 453 14.39 -3.44 -6.45
N ARG A 454 13.91 -2.60 -7.37
CA ARG A 454 13.03 -1.43 -7.10
C ARG A 454 11.54 -1.76 -6.89
N CYS A 455 11.17 -3.03 -6.75
CA CYS A 455 9.83 -3.44 -6.33
C CYS A 455 9.87 -4.79 -5.61
N GLY A 456 8.80 -5.06 -4.87
CA GLY A 456 8.55 -6.29 -4.15
C GLY A 456 9.39 -6.49 -2.90
N ARG A 457 9.40 -7.76 -2.45
CA ARG A 457 10.08 -8.19 -1.23
C ARG A 457 11.55 -7.78 -1.28
N VAL A 458 11.91 -6.95 -0.31
CA VAL A 458 13.25 -6.40 -0.07
C VAL A 458 14.32 -7.52 0.01
N TYR A 459 15.54 -7.20 -0.41
CA TYR A 459 16.71 -8.07 -0.30
C TYR A 459 17.39 -7.89 1.05
N ASP A 460 18.14 -8.88 1.51
CA ASP A 460 18.60 -8.97 2.90
C ASP A 460 19.52 -7.80 3.33
N ASN A 461 20.48 -7.37 2.50
CA ASN A 461 21.34 -6.24 2.85
C ASN A 461 20.58 -4.90 2.81
N ALA A 462 19.66 -4.73 1.85
CA ALA A 462 18.76 -3.58 1.81
C ALA A 462 17.83 -3.54 3.04
N TYR A 463 17.30 -4.67 3.48
CA TYR A 463 16.47 -4.75 4.70
C TYR A 463 17.28 -4.36 5.93
N LYS A 464 18.47 -4.91 6.12
CA LYS A 464 19.37 -4.59 7.24
C LYS A 464 19.75 -3.10 7.28
N ALA A 465 20.01 -2.48 6.13
CA ALA A 465 20.34 -1.06 6.04
C ALA A 465 19.13 -0.13 6.25
N ASP A 466 17.99 -0.43 5.62
CA ASP A 466 16.82 0.45 5.62
C ASP A 466 16.00 0.35 6.92
N ARG A 467 15.94 -0.82 7.57
CA ARG A 467 14.98 -1.09 8.67
C ARG A 467 15.06 -0.12 9.84
N LYS A 468 16.25 0.36 10.20
CA LYS A 468 16.45 1.32 11.30
C LYS A 468 15.95 2.74 11.00
N HIS A 469 15.43 2.98 9.79
CA HIS A 469 14.95 4.28 9.35
C HIS A 469 13.46 4.29 8.95
N LEU A 470 12.72 3.18 9.13
CA LEU A 470 11.32 3.09 8.74
C LEU A 470 10.43 3.74 9.82
N PHE A 471 10.46 5.07 9.90
CA PHE A 471 9.61 5.92 10.72
C PHE A 471 9.09 7.08 9.87
N LEU A 472 7.92 7.63 10.21
CA LEU A 472 7.29 8.74 9.48
C LEU A 472 8.23 9.93 9.19
N PRO A 473 9.10 10.41 10.11
CA PRO A 473 9.93 11.59 9.86
C PRO A 473 10.91 11.41 8.70
N TYR A 474 11.45 10.20 8.51
CA TYR A 474 12.39 9.91 7.42
C TYR A 474 11.70 9.69 6.07
N PHE A 475 10.42 9.33 6.08
CA PHE A 475 9.63 9.12 4.86
C PHE A 475 9.12 10.43 4.26
N HIS A 476 8.88 11.46 5.09
CA HIS A 476 8.37 12.76 4.65
C HIS A 476 9.49 13.81 4.40
N ASP A 477 10.77 13.50 4.62
CA ASP A 477 11.88 14.41 4.32
C ASP A 477 12.10 14.58 2.80
N LYS A 478 12.41 15.82 2.38
CA LYS A 478 12.69 16.14 0.97
C LYS A 478 14.10 15.64 0.62
N ALA A 479 14.25 15.01 -0.55
CA ALA A 479 15.55 14.53 -1.05
C ALA A 479 16.60 15.66 -1.10
N ARG A 480 17.78 15.40 -0.55
CA ARG A 480 18.92 16.34 -0.53
C ARG A 480 20.12 15.71 -1.22
N GLY A 481 20.78 16.48 -2.10
CA GLY A 481 22.06 16.11 -2.72
C GLY A 481 21.98 15.83 -4.22
N GLU A 482 23.15 15.88 -4.86
CA GLU A 482 23.34 15.80 -6.32
C GLU A 482 23.54 14.36 -6.84
N ALA A 483 23.33 13.36 -5.98
CA ALA A 483 23.65 11.96 -6.24
C ALA A 483 22.73 11.32 -7.31
N SER A 484 23.28 10.39 -8.09
CA SER A 484 22.71 10.01 -9.39
C SER A 484 21.74 8.82 -9.39
N GLY A 485 21.90 7.88 -8.45
CA GLY A 485 21.17 6.61 -8.40
C GLY A 485 20.13 6.55 -7.29
N VAL A 486 19.04 5.83 -7.50
CA VAL A 486 17.98 5.59 -6.49
C VAL A 486 18.51 4.68 -5.38
N SER A 487 18.33 5.03 -4.09
CA SER A 487 18.71 4.15 -2.98
C SER A 487 17.67 3.07 -2.66
N SER A 488 18.05 2.03 -1.90
CA SER A 488 17.11 1.04 -1.33
C SER A 488 16.00 1.72 -0.52
N PHE A 489 16.38 2.69 0.31
CA PHE A 489 15.45 3.47 1.13
C PHE A 489 14.44 4.26 0.28
N ALA A 490 14.87 4.90 -0.81
CA ALA A 490 13.95 5.60 -1.72
C ALA A 490 12.93 4.66 -2.38
N VAL A 491 13.31 3.40 -2.66
CA VAL A 491 12.34 2.38 -3.07
C VAL A 491 11.31 2.15 -1.97
N ARG A 492 11.74 1.95 -0.71
CA ARG A 492 10.81 1.71 0.41
C ARG A 492 9.86 2.90 0.63
N VAL A 493 10.36 4.13 0.58
CA VAL A 493 9.55 5.36 0.65
C VAL A 493 8.52 5.44 -0.48
N SER A 494 8.92 5.14 -1.73
CA SER A 494 8.00 5.17 -2.87
C SER A 494 6.94 4.06 -2.80
N VAL A 495 7.27 2.87 -2.27
CA VAL A 495 6.31 1.77 -2.06
C VAL A 495 5.32 2.10 -0.94
N TYR A 496 5.79 2.73 0.14
CA TYR A 496 4.93 3.24 1.21
C TYR A 496 3.93 4.28 0.70
N PHE A 497 4.37 5.32 -0.01
CA PHE A 497 3.47 6.35 -0.53
C PHE A 497 2.49 5.83 -1.60
N ALA A 498 2.79 4.69 -2.23
CA ALA A 498 1.82 4.01 -3.09
C ALA A 498 0.71 3.30 -2.29
N PHE A 499 1.04 2.62 -1.17
CA PHE A 499 0.02 1.94 -0.33
C PHE A 499 -0.75 2.88 0.60
N PHE A 500 -0.09 3.85 1.23
CA PHE A 500 -0.69 4.71 2.29
C PHE A 500 -0.98 6.14 1.82
N GLY A 501 -0.41 6.57 0.70
CA GLY A 501 -0.63 7.90 0.15
C GLY A 501 0.14 8.99 0.89
N GLN A 502 0.26 10.16 0.26
CA GLN A 502 1.07 11.28 0.76
C GLN A 502 0.22 12.28 1.55
N ARG A 503 -0.55 11.80 2.55
CA ARG A 503 -1.31 12.66 3.47
C ARG A 503 -0.33 13.42 4.38
N LEU A 504 -0.61 14.69 4.65
CA LEU A 504 0.04 15.47 5.70
C LEU A 504 -0.99 15.73 6.83
N PRO A 505 -0.56 15.91 8.09
CA PRO A 505 -1.49 16.19 9.20
C PRO A 505 -2.21 17.52 9.01
N ALA A 506 -3.50 17.58 9.38
CA ALA A 506 -4.23 18.84 9.41
C ALA A 506 -3.58 19.82 10.40
N GLY A 507 -3.22 21.02 9.94
CA GLY A 507 -2.54 22.05 10.73
C GLY A 507 -1.01 22.06 10.61
N ASN A 508 -0.37 20.94 10.27
CA ASN A 508 1.09 20.84 10.13
C ASN A 508 1.53 20.56 8.69
N ALA A 509 1.60 21.62 7.88
CA ALA A 509 2.62 21.67 6.84
C ALA A 509 3.99 21.70 7.53
N PHE A 510 4.77 20.61 7.45
CA PHE A 510 6.14 20.54 7.96
C PHE A 510 6.90 21.80 7.52
N LYS A 511 7.25 22.66 8.50
CA LYS A 511 7.70 24.05 8.27
C LYS A 511 8.60 24.16 7.05
N GLU A 512 8.09 24.76 5.98
CA GLU A 512 8.89 24.97 4.77
C GLU A 512 10.09 25.86 5.13
N PRO A 513 11.32 25.42 4.88
CA PRO A 513 12.45 26.33 4.85
C PRO A 513 12.20 27.28 3.68
N SER A 514 11.96 28.56 3.97
CA SER A 514 11.57 29.57 3.00
C SER A 514 12.59 29.67 1.87
N GLY A 515 12.20 29.21 0.66
CA GLY A 515 13.18 28.80 -0.35
C GLY A 515 12.65 28.77 -1.80
N VAL A 516 12.10 29.89 -2.25
CA VAL A 516 11.98 30.29 -3.68
C VAL A 516 11.33 29.27 -4.63
N TYR A 517 10.01 29.32 -4.76
CA TYR A 517 9.33 29.13 -6.04
C TYR A 517 8.34 30.27 -6.26
N ALA A 518 8.65 31.16 -7.20
CA ALA A 518 7.76 32.27 -7.55
C ALA A 518 6.58 31.78 -8.40
N SER A 519 5.35 32.09 -7.98
CA SER A 519 4.15 31.90 -8.78
C SER A 519 4.15 32.89 -9.95
N VAL A 520 4.11 32.38 -11.18
CA VAL A 520 3.78 33.18 -12.36
C VAL A 520 2.28 33.06 -12.57
N ASP A 521 1.53 33.99 -11.99
CA ASP A 521 0.09 34.06 -12.16
C ASP A 521 -0.31 34.27 -13.63
N ARG A 522 -1.47 33.72 -14.00
CA ARG A 522 -2.07 33.88 -15.33
C ARG A 522 -3.58 34.07 -15.23
N THR A 523 -3.95 35.31 -15.00
CA THR A 523 -5.21 35.94 -15.43
C THR A 523 -4.81 37.12 -16.33
N GLU A 524 -5.53 37.49 -17.39
CA GLU A 524 -6.80 37.01 -17.95
C GLU A 524 -6.79 37.21 -19.47
N GLU A 525 -7.77 36.66 -20.20
CA GLU A 525 -7.84 36.81 -21.67
C GLU A 525 -9.08 37.62 -22.10
N THR A 526 -8.87 38.58 -23.00
CA THR A 526 -9.86 39.37 -23.77
C THR A 526 -10.85 40.30 -23.03
N ARG A 527 -10.63 41.61 -23.17
CA ARG A 527 -11.45 42.39 -24.13
C ARG A 527 -10.80 43.69 -24.63
N VAL A 528 -11.23 44.07 -25.84
CA VAL A 528 -11.01 45.33 -26.58
C VAL A 528 -11.56 46.50 -25.73
N GLU A 529 -10.97 47.71 -25.64
CA GLU A 529 -10.91 48.70 -26.73
C GLU A 529 -9.98 49.93 -26.45
N SER A 530 -9.40 50.49 -27.53
CA SER A 530 -8.97 51.88 -27.80
C SER A 530 -8.38 52.85 -26.73
N ALA A 531 -7.12 53.25 -27.03
CA ALA A 531 -6.64 54.64 -27.18
C ALA A 531 -6.20 55.53 -25.98
N SER A 532 -4.88 55.85 -26.00
CA SER A 532 -4.25 57.13 -25.54
C SER A 532 -4.19 57.38 -24.02
N MET A 533 -3.32 58.22 -23.44
CA MET A 533 -2.14 58.97 -23.94
C MET A 533 -1.30 59.44 -22.72
N ILE A 534 0.02 59.64 -22.89
CA ILE A 534 0.87 60.59 -22.09
C ILE A 534 1.01 60.32 -20.57
N SER A 535 2.16 60.52 -19.90
CA SER A 535 3.59 60.56 -20.27
C SER A 535 4.43 60.49 -18.95
N ASP A 536 5.76 60.46 -19.08
CA ASP A 536 6.77 60.95 -18.11
C ASP A 536 6.77 60.47 -16.63
N SER A 537 7.91 60.22 -15.99
CA SER A 537 9.32 60.10 -16.42
C SER A 537 10.03 59.22 -15.35
N LEU A 538 11.06 58.43 -15.66
CA LEU A 538 12.47 58.84 -15.69
C LEU A 538 12.87 59.74 -14.47
N SER A 539 13.95 59.48 -13.73
CA SER A 539 15.21 58.83 -14.13
C SER A 539 16.00 58.32 -12.91
N ILE A 540 17.00 57.45 -13.15
CA ILE A 540 18.36 57.46 -12.52
C ILE A 540 18.47 57.31 -10.99
N LEU A 541 19.40 56.56 -10.40
CA LEU A 541 20.26 55.39 -10.72
C LEU A 541 21.19 55.22 -9.48
N GLN A 542 22.07 54.20 -9.48
CA GLN A 542 23.29 54.12 -8.62
C GLN A 542 23.09 53.95 -7.08
N GLU A 543 24.00 53.31 -6.32
CA GLU A 543 24.96 52.22 -6.60
C GLU A 543 25.58 51.70 -5.27
N GLN A 544 26.40 50.64 -5.35
CA GLN A 544 27.30 50.10 -4.29
C GLN A 544 26.57 49.42 -3.09
N GLN A 545 26.87 48.18 -2.66
CA GLN A 545 28.14 47.48 -2.30
C GLN A 545 28.73 47.90 -0.94
N GLY A 546 29.06 46.89 -0.11
CA GLY A 546 29.62 47.05 1.26
C GLY A 546 29.00 46.06 2.25
N THR A 547 29.32 44.75 2.20
CA THR A 547 30.42 44.06 2.95
C THR A 547 30.22 43.91 4.47
N ALA A 548 30.26 42.64 4.89
CA ALA A 548 30.19 42.06 6.24
C ALA A 548 30.76 42.84 7.45
N GLY A 549 30.13 42.64 8.62
CA GLY A 549 30.66 42.93 9.96
C GLY A 549 30.06 41.99 11.01
N THR A 550 30.89 41.47 11.93
CA THR A 550 30.51 40.44 12.94
C THR A 550 30.57 41.01 14.35
N SER A 551 29.53 40.81 15.19
CA SER A 551 29.67 40.86 16.66
C SER A 551 28.48 40.29 17.44
N VAL A 552 28.81 39.80 18.64
CA VAL A 552 28.04 39.27 19.79
C VAL A 552 28.70 39.97 21.02
N PRO A 553 28.05 40.30 22.18
CA PRO A 553 27.01 39.56 22.91
C PRO A 553 25.88 40.37 23.62
N THR A 554 25.02 39.63 24.33
CA THR A 554 24.28 39.91 25.61
C THR A 554 25.06 40.72 26.69
N PRO A 555 24.45 41.25 27.80
CA PRO A 555 23.35 40.64 28.60
C PRO A 555 22.28 41.59 29.25
N GLY A 556 21.32 41.01 29.99
CA GLY A 556 20.39 41.74 30.87
C GLY A 556 19.38 40.88 31.65
N THR A 557 19.54 40.84 32.99
CA THR A 557 18.56 40.47 34.06
C THR A 557 17.28 41.35 34.04
N SER A 558 16.15 41.07 34.71
CA SER A 558 15.74 40.04 35.71
C SER A 558 14.19 39.80 35.62
N GLU A 559 13.35 39.32 36.55
CA GLU A 559 13.37 39.04 38.03
C GLU A 559 12.32 37.96 38.43
N ILE A 560 12.33 37.47 39.68
CA ILE A 560 11.37 36.54 40.33
C ILE A 560 11.23 36.99 41.81
N PRO A 561 10.05 37.15 42.48
CA PRO A 561 9.13 36.06 42.93
C PRO A 561 7.63 36.50 43.03
N SER A 562 6.64 35.84 43.70
CA SER A 562 6.63 34.77 44.73
C SER A 562 5.29 33.97 44.86
N THR A 563 5.38 32.81 45.53
CA THR A 563 4.42 32.07 46.42
C THR A 563 3.05 32.69 46.79
N SER A 564 1.97 31.94 47.15
CA SER A 564 1.65 30.48 47.22
C SER A 564 0.25 30.23 47.83
N LYS A 565 -0.28 28.98 47.75
CA LYS A 565 -1.26 28.35 48.72
C LYS A 565 -2.72 28.91 48.72
N ASP A 566 -3.77 28.22 49.22
CA ASP A 566 -3.96 26.87 49.81
C ASP A 566 -5.44 26.37 49.77
N THR A 567 -5.67 25.04 49.82
CA THR A 567 -6.83 24.22 50.31
C THR A 567 -8.34 24.49 50.03
N SER A 568 -9.05 23.42 49.61
CA SER A 568 -10.38 22.90 50.08
C SER A 568 -11.70 23.72 49.95
N ALA A 569 -12.93 23.15 49.96
CA ALA A 569 -13.49 21.82 49.63
C ALA A 569 -15.06 21.85 49.71
N ALA A 570 -15.71 20.73 49.34
CA ALA A 570 -17.07 20.28 49.74
C ALA A 570 -18.36 20.91 49.12
N THR A 571 -18.93 20.15 48.17
CA THR A 571 -20.32 19.60 48.19
C THR A 571 -21.56 20.51 48.34
N THR A 572 -22.37 20.59 47.27
CA THR A 572 -23.85 20.64 47.34
C THR A 572 -24.46 19.76 46.24
N SER A 573 -25.61 19.13 46.52
CA SER A 573 -26.24 18.14 45.62
C SER A 573 -27.12 18.74 44.52
N GLY A 574 -27.05 18.12 43.34
CA GLY A 574 -28.23 17.69 42.58
C GLY A 574 -29.01 18.74 41.76
N ASN A 575 -28.95 18.59 40.44
CA ASN A 575 -30.13 18.78 39.60
C ASN A 575 -30.08 17.88 38.36
N ILE A 576 -31.23 17.36 37.93
CA ILE A 576 -31.33 16.48 36.76
C ILE A 576 -31.60 17.34 35.52
N GLN A 577 -30.66 17.34 34.57
CA GLN A 577 -30.92 17.79 33.20
C GLN A 577 -30.39 16.77 32.21
N THR A 578 -31.21 16.46 31.20
CA THR A 578 -30.97 15.43 30.19
C THR A 578 -29.95 15.91 29.15
N LEU A 579 -28.88 15.14 28.96
CA LEU A 579 -27.92 15.34 27.86
C LEU A 579 -28.60 15.13 26.49
N PRO A 580 -28.26 15.93 25.46
CA PRO A 580 -28.75 15.73 24.10
C PRO A 580 -28.02 14.57 23.39
N THR A 581 -28.73 13.86 22.53
CA THR A 581 -28.28 12.62 21.85
C THR A 581 -27.27 12.88 20.73
N ALA A 582 -26.03 13.24 21.07
CA ALA A 582 -24.98 13.55 20.07
C ALA A 582 -24.51 12.36 19.20
N ALA A 583 -24.84 11.13 19.57
CA ALA A 583 -24.38 9.92 18.86
C ALA A 583 -24.94 9.79 17.43
N SER A 584 -26.21 10.17 17.20
CA SER A 584 -26.89 9.97 15.91
C SER A 584 -26.24 10.74 14.75
N ASP A 585 -25.72 11.93 15.03
CA ASP A 585 -25.19 12.83 14.01
C ASP A 585 -23.77 12.44 13.58
N ILE A 586 -23.03 11.77 14.47
CA ILE A 586 -21.73 11.16 14.15
C ILE A 586 -21.95 9.92 13.29
N ASP A 587 -22.85 9.01 13.67
CA ASP A 587 -23.18 7.83 12.87
C ASP A 587 -23.76 8.20 11.49
N MET A 588 -24.58 9.24 11.38
CA MET A 588 -25.03 9.77 10.09
C MET A 588 -23.85 10.21 9.21
N ARG A 589 -22.95 11.06 9.74
CA ARG A 589 -21.80 11.57 8.97
C ARG A 589 -20.78 10.51 8.62
N VAL A 590 -20.57 9.51 9.50
CA VAL A 590 -19.76 8.32 9.21
C VAL A 590 -20.42 7.48 8.10
N GLY A 591 -21.74 7.30 8.15
CA GLY A 591 -22.53 6.68 7.09
C GLY A 591 -22.39 7.40 5.75
N GLU A 592 -22.49 8.74 5.74
CA GLU A 592 -22.30 9.57 4.54
C GLU A 592 -20.88 9.47 3.98
N ILE A 593 -19.84 9.54 4.81
CA ILE A 593 -18.43 9.44 4.35
C ILE A 593 -18.12 8.04 3.81
N LEU A 594 -18.61 6.98 4.46
CA LEU A 594 -18.48 5.61 3.95
C LEU A 594 -19.28 5.41 2.66
N GLN A 595 -20.46 6.01 2.54
CA GLN A 595 -21.28 5.96 1.33
C GLN A 595 -20.70 6.83 0.19
N GLN A 596 -20.01 7.93 0.50
CA GLN A 596 -19.28 8.76 -0.45
C GLN A 596 -18.08 7.99 -1.02
N ASN A 597 -17.30 7.33 -0.15
CA ASN A 597 -16.17 6.50 -0.57
C ASN A 597 -16.62 5.25 -1.34
N ARG A 598 -17.74 4.61 -0.95
CA ARG A 598 -18.38 3.56 -1.77
C ARG A 598 -18.83 4.10 -3.12
N ARG A 599 -19.55 5.23 -3.17
CA ARG A 599 -19.96 5.87 -4.44
C ARG A 599 -18.77 6.20 -5.34
N VAL A 600 -17.63 6.62 -4.80
CA VAL A 600 -16.40 6.81 -5.58
C VAL A 600 -15.84 5.48 -6.10
N ALA A 601 -15.98 4.37 -5.37
CA ALA A 601 -15.64 3.03 -5.84
C ALA A 601 -16.69 2.39 -6.77
N ASP A 602 -17.95 2.82 -6.71
CA ASP A 602 -19.06 2.39 -7.57
C ASP A 602 -19.14 3.21 -8.89
N ILE A 603 -18.31 4.25 -9.04
CA ILE A 603 -18.22 5.17 -10.20
C ILE A 603 -16.87 5.00 -10.96
N LEU A 604 -15.97 4.12 -10.51
CA LEU A 604 -14.60 3.88 -11.05
C LEU A 604 -14.36 2.43 -11.50
#